data_AF-A0A380EDU6-F1
#
_entry.id   AF-A0A380EDU6-F1
#
_cell.length_a   1.000
_cell.length_b   1.000
_cell.length_c   1.000
_cell.angle_alpha   90.00
_cell.angle_beta   90.00
_cell.angle_gamma   90.00
#
_symmetry.space_group_name_H-M   'P 1'
#
loop_
_entity.id
_entity.type
_entity.pdbx_description
1 polymer ?
#
loop_
_entity_poly.entity_id
_entity_poly.type
_entity_poly.pdbx_seq_one_letter_code
_entity_poly.pdbx_strand_id
1 'polypeptide(L)'
;MNIGIDMVQFMVFTIILAVIAAVIDLTITISSPIYELHQVNPTLTQYELFQSGMRVGREILATSANTIYLAFFGGQLALFIWFFKLKYSFGHIINSKIFAQEFISIILGGIAVAISIPITAWITAFLIKRPSRQRKMMSLSINRN
;
A
#
# COMPACT_ATOMS: atom_id res chain seq x y z
N MET A 1 34.53 -0.06 9.39
CA MET A 1 34.06 0.79 10.48
C MET A 1 32.84 0.11 11.09
N ASN A 2 32.99 -0.51 12.27
CA ASN A 2 31.91 -1.26 12.92
C ASN A 2 31.18 -0.31 13.86
N ILE A 3 30.01 0.17 13.45
CA ILE A 3 29.26 1.25 14.13
C ILE A 3 28.56 0.77 15.42
N GLY A 4 28.86 -0.43 15.91
CA GLY A 4 28.20 -1.03 17.08
C GLY A 4 26.74 -1.44 16.85
N ILE A 5 26.21 -1.19 15.65
CA ILE A 5 24.85 -1.52 15.23
C ILE A 5 24.91 -2.70 14.27
N ASP A 6 24.08 -3.71 14.54
CA ASP A 6 23.87 -4.82 13.62
C ASP A 6 23.10 -4.31 12.39
N MET A 7 23.79 -4.22 11.25
CA MET A 7 23.22 -3.74 9.99
C MET A 7 22.04 -4.60 9.51
N VAL A 8 22.02 -5.89 9.87
CA VAL A 8 20.90 -6.79 9.52
C VAL A 8 19.67 -6.42 10.33
N GLN A 9 19.82 -6.18 11.63
CA GLN A 9 18.71 -5.72 12.48
C GLN A 9 18.17 -4.38 12.02
N PHE A 10 19.07 -3.45 11.68
CA PHE A 10 18.68 -2.14 11.15
C PHE A 10 17.89 -2.27 9.84
N MET A 11 18.36 -3.12 8.91
CA MET A 11 17.66 -3.38 7.65
C MET A 11 16.27 -3.98 7.87
N VAL A 12 16.13 -4.95 8.77
CA VAL A 12 14.81 -5.53 9.10
C VAL A 12 13.88 -4.47 9.68
N PHE A 13 14.39 -3.62 10.58
CA PHE A 13 13.62 -2.53 11.17
C PHE A 13 13.13 -1.52 10.13
N THR A 14 13.98 -1.08 9.20
CA THR A 14 13.59 -0.13 8.16
C THR A 14 12.58 -0.71 7.17
N ILE A 15 12.71 -2.00 6.82
CA ILE A 15 11.74 -2.70 5.97
C ILE A 15 10.37 -2.76 6.65
N ILE A 16 10.32 -3.15 7.93
CA ILE A 16 9.05 -3.22 8.69
C ILE A 16 8.40 -1.83 8.77
N LEU A 17 9.18 -0.79 9.08
CA LEU A 17 8.67 0.59 9.11
C LEU A 17 8.11 1.03 7.76
N ALA A 18 8.83 0.74 6.67
CA ALA A 18 8.37 1.08 5.31
C ALA A 18 7.04 0.39 4.97
N VAL A 19 6.90 -0.89 5.33
CA VAL A 19 5.65 -1.65 5.10
C VAL A 19 4.50 -1.08 5.92
N ILE A 20 4.71 -0.77 7.21
CA ILE A 20 3.67 -0.17 8.06
C ILE A 20 3.20 1.16 7.49
N ALA A 21 4.13 2.04 7.09
CA ALA A 21 3.80 3.32 6.50
C ALA A 21 2.96 3.17 5.23
N ALA A 22 3.37 2.27 4.32
CA ALA A 22 2.63 1.99 3.09
C ALA A 22 1.22 1.42 3.35
N VAL A 23 1.07 0.53 4.34
CA VAL A 23 -0.23 -0.04 4.70
C VAL A 23 -1.17 1.03 5.26
N ILE A 24 -0.68 1.90 6.15
CA ILE A 24 -1.49 2.98 6.74
C ILE A 24 -1.95 3.96 5.65
N ASP A 25 -1.04 4.37 4.77
CA ASP A 25 -1.34 5.29 3.66
C ASP A 25 -2.45 4.73 2.75
N LEU A 26 -2.32 3.47 2.33
CA LEU A 26 -3.35 2.80 1.53
C LEU A 26 -4.67 2.63 2.29
N THR A 27 -4.59 2.35 3.59
CA THR A 27 -5.77 2.19 4.44
C THR A 27 -6.59 3.48 4.46
N ILE A 28 -5.93 4.62 4.72
CA ILE A 28 -6.58 5.92 4.77
C ILE A 28 -7.15 6.30 3.40
N THR A 29 -6.34 6.12 2.35
CA THR A 29 -6.72 6.52 0.98
C THR A 29 -7.93 5.74 0.46
N ILE A 30 -8.10 4.48 0.85
CA ILE A 30 -9.26 3.67 0.46
C ILE A 30 -10.44 3.88 1.41
N SER A 31 -10.19 4.01 2.72
CA SER A 31 -11.28 4.09 3.69
C SER A 31 -12.02 5.43 3.70
N SER A 32 -11.33 6.55 3.47
CA SER A 32 -11.97 7.88 3.46
C SER A 32 -13.05 7.99 2.38
N PRO A 33 -12.79 7.65 1.10
CA PRO A 33 -13.81 7.73 0.06
C PRO A 33 -15.00 6.79 0.29
N ILE A 34 -14.77 5.59 0.82
CA ILE A 34 -15.87 4.67 1.18
C ILE A 34 -16.74 5.27 2.28
N TYR A 35 -16.11 5.88 3.29
CA TYR A 35 -16.82 6.52 4.40
C TYR A 35 -17.64 7.73 3.93
N GLU A 36 -17.05 8.61 3.12
CA GLU A 36 -17.73 9.75 2.49
C GLU A 36 -18.91 9.29 1.63
N LEU A 37 -18.71 8.27 0.79
CA LEU A 37 -19.76 7.72 -0.07
C LEU A 37 -20.95 7.18 0.74
N HIS A 38 -20.68 6.52 1.87
CA HIS A 38 -21.75 6.06 2.77
C HIS A 38 -22.46 7.23 3.48
N GLN A 39 -21.76 8.30 3.84
CA GLN A 39 -22.40 9.48 4.43
C GLN A 39 -23.34 10.17 3.45
N VAL A 40 -22.94 10.28 2.17
CA VAL A 40 -23.75 10.89 1.11
C VAL A 40 -24.94 10.00 0.74
N ASN A 41 -24.75 8.67 0.66
CA ASN A 41 -25.82 7.73 0.37
C ASN A 41 -25.83 6.52 1.33
N PRO A 42 -26.53 6.63 2.48
CA PRO A 42 -26.57 5.57 3.49
C PRO A 42 -27.27 4.28 3.03
N THR A 43 -28.03 4.35 1.93
CA THR A 43 -28.78 3.20 1.40
C THR A 43 -27.88 2.20 0.69
N LEU A 44 -26.67 2.62 0.27
CA LEU A 44 -25.72 1.77 -0.45
C LEU A 44 -25.40 0.49 0.31
N THR A 45 -25.40 -0.63 -0.40
CA THR A 45 -25.08 -1.95 0.13
C THR A 45 -23.59 -2.09 0.46
N GLN A 46 -23.25 -3.06 1.31
CA GLN A 46 -21.84 -3.36 1.60
C GLN A 46 -21.04 -3.70 0.32
N TYR A 47 -21.69 -4.36 -0.64
CA TYR A 47 -21.06 -4.71 -1.92
C TYR A 47 -20.76 -3.48 -2.76
N GLU A 48 -21.66 -2.50 -2.84
CA GLU A 48 -21.43 -1.26 -3.58
C GLU A 48 -20.30 -0.42 -2.96
N LEU A 49 -20.23 -0.37 -1.62
CA LEU A 49 -19.14 0.28 -0.89
C LEU A 49 -17.80 -0.42 -1.15
N PHE A 50 -17.77 -1.75 -1.12
CA PHE A 50 -16.58 -2.53 -1.47
C PHE A 50 -16.13 -2.27 -2.91
N GLN A 51 -17.06 -2.28 -3.87
CA GLN A 51 -16.76 -2.02 -5.28
C GLN A 51 -16.23 -0.60 -5.51
N SER A 52 -16.74 0.39 -4.77
CA SER A 52 -16.17 1.74 -4.79
C SER A 52 -14.73 1.75 -4.28
N GLY A 53 -14.46 1.12 -3.12
CA GLY A 53 -13.12 0.97 -2.58
C GLY A 53 -12.15 0.28 -3.53
N MET A 54 -12.61 -0.76 -4.23
CA MET A 54 -11.81 -1.48 -5.23
C MET A 54 -11.47 -0.63 -6.46
N ARG A 55 -12.37 0.25 -6.90
CA ARG A 55 -12.09 1.18 -8.02
C ARG A 55 -11.01 2.19 -7.62
N VAL A 56 -11.18 2.82 -6.46
CA VAL A 56 -10.21 3.78 -5.90
C VAL A 56 -8.84 3.10 -5.73
N GLY A 57 -8.81 1.91 -5.13
CA GLY A 57 -7.58 1.15 -4.95
C GLY A 57 -6.88 0.80 -6.26
N ARG A 58 -7.64 0.46 -7.32
CA ARG A 58 -7.07 0.18 -8.65
C ARG A 58 -6.44 1.42 -9.29
N GLU A 59 -7.07 2.58 -9.17
CA GLU A 59 -6.54 3.85 -9.68
C GLU A 59 -5.25 4.25 -8.97
N ILE A 60 -5.22 4.08 -7.64
CA ILE A 60 -4.03 4.31 -6.82
C ILE A 60 -2.92 3.35 -7.24
N LEU A 61 -3.20 2.05 -7.35
CA LEU A 61 -2.19 1.07 -7.75
C LEU A 61 -1.55 1.41 -9.10
N ALA A 62 -2.35 1.83 -10.09
CA ALA A 62 -1.84 2.25 -11.39
C ALA A 62 -0.92 3.48 -11.27
N THR A 63 -1.32 4.47 -10.47
CA THR A 63 -0.56 5.71 -10.28
C THR A 63 0.72 5.46 -9.48
N SER A 64 0.65 4.71 -8.38
CA SER A 64 1.80 4.35 -7.53
C SER A 64 2.80 3.45 -8.25
N ALA A 65 2.34 2.52 -9.09
CA ALA A 65 3.23 1.68 -9.89
C ALA A 65 4.12 2.53 -10.81
N ASN A 66 3.54 3.55 -11.46
CA ASN A 66 4.31 4.48 -12.29
C ASN A 66 5.40 5.19 -11.48
N THR A 67 5.07 5.67 -10.28
CA THR A 67 6.04 6.32 -9.38
C THR A 67 7.14 5.37 -8.92
N ILE A 68 6.81 4.12 -8.56
CA ILE A 68 7.78 3.11 -8.13
C ILE A 68 8.75 2.78 -9.26
N TYR A 69 8.25 2.60 -10.49
CA TYR A 69 9.11 2.36 -11.65
C TYR A 69 10.06 3.53 -11.90
N LEU A 70 9.55 4.77 -11.83
CA LEU A 70 10.39 5.95 -11.99
C LEU A 70 11.47 6.03 -10.90
N ALA A 71 11.10 5.79 -9.64
CA ALA A 71 12.02 5.77 -8.51
C ALA A 71 13.09 4.67 -8.67
N PHE A 72 12.71 3.48 -9.14
CA PHE A 72 13.64 2.41 -9.43
C PHE A 72 14.64 2.79 -10.52
N PHE A 73 14.17 3.19 -11.70
CA PHE A 73 15.07 3.53 -12.79
C PHE A 73 15.97 4.71 -12.42
N GLY A 74 15.42 5.72 -11.74
CA GLY A 74 16.18 6.87 -11.21
C GLY A 74 17.26 6.46 -10.21
N GLY A 75 16.92 5.59 -9.25
CA GLY A 75 17.86 5.08 -8.24
C GLY A 75 18.97 4.19 -8.82
N GLN A 76 18.69 3.49 -9.92
CA GLN A 76 19.65 2.60 -10.58
C GLN A 76 20.48 3.27 -11.69
N LEU A 77 20.30 4.57 -11.96
CA LEU A 77 21.01 5.27 -13.05
C LEU A 77 22.54 5.14 -12.94
N ALA A 78 23.11 5.34 -11.74
CA ALA A 78 24.55 5.22 -11.53
C ALA A 78 25.04 3.78 -11.79
N LEU A 79 24.25 2.79 -11.39
CA LEU A 79 24.52 1.37 -11.64
C LEU A 79 24.47 1.04 -13.14
N PHE A 80 23.50 1.59 -13.87
CA PHE A 80 23.45 1.43 -15.32
C PHE A 80 24.63 2.08 -16.03
N ILE A 81 25.05 3.29 -15.61
CA ILE A 81 26.26 3.94 -16.14
C ILE A 81 27.49 3.06 -15.89
N TRP A 82 27.61 2.49 -14.68
CA TRP A 82 28.70 1.59 -14.33
C TRP A 82 28.72 0.32 -15.19
N PHE A 83 27.58 -0.34 -15.36
CA PHE A 83 27.46 -1.52 -16.23
C PHE A 83 27.76 -1.21 -17.69
N PHE A 84 27.35 -0.04 -18.17
CA PHE A 84 27.66 0.41 -19.52
C PHE A 84 29.16 0.58 -19.74
N LYS A 85 29.88 1.21 -18.78
CA LYS A 85 31.33 1.35 -18.84
C LYS A 85 32.06 0.01 -18.84
N LEU A 86 31.55 -0.98 -18.10
CA LEU A 86 32.14 -2.31 -18.02
C LEU A 86 31.71 -3.26 -19.15
N LYS A 87 30.91 -2.79 -20.12
CA LYS A 87 30.37 -3.61 -21.23
C LYS A 87 29.67 -4.89 -20.75
N TYR A 88 28.96 -4.82 -19.62
CA TYR A 88 28.18 -5.96 -19.13
C TYR A 88 27.09 -6.31 -20.15
N SER A 89 26.92 -7.61 -20.43
CA SER A 89 25.76 -8.04 -21.22
C SER A 89 24.48 -7.91 -20.39
N PHE A 90 23.33 -7.79 -21.06
CA PHE A 90 22.03 -7.67 -20.39
C PHE A 90 21.77 -8.81 -19.39
N GLY A 91 22.22 -10.03 -19.70
CA GLY A 91 22.14 -11.17 -18.79
C GLY A 91 22.98 -11.02 -17.52
N HIS A 92 24.14 -10.36 -17.58
CA HIS A 92 24.95 -10.08 -16.39
C HIS A 92 24.36 -8.96 -15.53
N ILE A 93 23.65 -8.02 -16.14
CA ILE A 93 22.93 -6.96 -15.40
C ILE A 93 21.80 -7.56 -14.56
N ILE A 94 20.96 -8.41 -15.16
CA ILE A 94 19.85 -9.06 -14.46
C ILE A 94 20.36 -10.01 -13.36
N ASN A 95 21.47 -10.71 -13.59
CA ASN A 95 22.09 -11.59 -12.59
C ASN A 95 22.95 -10.85 -11.56
N SER A 96 23.11 -9.52 -11.68
CA SER A 96 23.84 -8.74 -10.68
C SER A 96 23.08 -8.78 -9.36
N LYS A 97 23.76 -9.19 -8.28
CA LYS A 97 23.16 -9.30 -6.95
C LYS A 97 22.42 -8.03 -6.53
N ILE A 98 23.03 -6.87 -6.78
CA ILE A 98 22.47 -5.56 -6.39
C ILE A 98 21.19 -5.26 -7.18
N PHE A 99 21.22 -5.49 -8.51
CA PHE A 99 20.07 -5.24 -9.37
C PHE A 99 18.92 -6.22 -9.08
N ALA A 100 19.23 -7.51 -8.99
CA ALA A 100 18.25 -8.56 -8.72
C ALA A 100 17.56 -8.36 -7.36
N GLN A 101 18.32 -7.99 -6.32
CA GLN A 101 17.79 -7.74 -4.99
C GLN A 101 16.75 -6.60 -4.99
N GLU A 102 17.07 -5.47 -5.62
CA GLU A 102 16.17 -4.31 -5.70
C GLU A 102 14.94 -4.62 -6.56
N PHE A 103 15.15 -5.28 -7.69
CA PHE A 103 14.06 -5.66 -8.59
C PHE A 103 13.05 -6.61 -7.90
N ILE A 104 13.53 -7.62 -7.18
CA ILE A 104 12.68 -8.53 -6.40
C ILE A 104 11.95 -7.78 -5.29
N SER A 105 12.63 -6.88 -4.58
CA SER A 105 12.04 -6.08 -3.50
C SER A 105 10.86 -5.23 -3.99
N ILE A 106 10.99 -4.62 -5.18
CA ILE A 106 9.92 -3.84 -5.81
C ILE A 106 8.72 -4.70 -6.18
N ILE A 107 8.96 -5.88 -6.77
CA ILE A 107 7.87 -6.80 -7.12
C ILE A 107 7.11 -7.23 -5.87
N LEU A 108 7.83 -7.62 -4.81
CA LEU A 108 7.23 -8.01 -3.55
C LEU A 108 6.45 -6.85 -2.91
N GLY A 109 7.00 -5.63 -2.94
CA GLY A 109 6.32 -4.42 -2.49
C GLY A 109 5.01 -4.16 -3.26
N GLY A 110 5.05 -4.25 -4.59
CA GLY A 110 3.87 -4.10 -5.44
C GLY A 110 2.78 -5.13 -5.15
N ILE A 111 3.16 -6.40 -4.92
CA ILE A 111 2.22 -7.47 -4.53
C ILE A 111 1.61 -7.17 -3.16
N ALA A 112 2.41 -6.72 -2.18
CA ALA A 112 1.91 -6.38 -0.85
C ALA A 112 0.86 -5.26 -0.92
N VAL A 113 1.12 -4.21 -1.71
CA VAL A 113 0.16 -3.13 -1.97
C VAL A 113 -1.11 -3.65 -2.65
N ALA A 114 -0.97 -4.49 -3.68
CA ALA A 114 -2.08 -5.08 -4.40
C ALA A 114 -3.02 -5.91 -3.51
N ILE A 115 -2.45 -6.65 -2.54
CA ILE A 115 -3.20 -7.46 -1.57
C ILE A 115 -3.83 -6.58 -0.48
N SER A 116 -3.19 -5.47 -0.09
CA SER A 116 -3.72 -4.55 0.92
C SER A 116 -5.03 -3.87 0.49
N ILE A 117 -5.19 -3.59 -0.81
CA ILE A 117 -6.38 -2.94 -1.38
C ILE A 117 -7.69 -3.71 -1.08
N PRO A 118 -7.85 -4.98 -1.51
CA PRO A 118 -9.09 -5.72 -1.25
C PRO A 118 -9.34 -5.96 0.24
N ILE A 119 -8.28 -6.16 1.03
CA ILE A 119 -8.39 -6.33 2.49
C ILE A 119 -9.00 -5.08 3.11
N THR A 120 -8.43 -3.91 2.80
CA THR A 120 -8.89 -2.62 3.32
C THR A 120 -10.31 -2.31 2.89
N ALA A 121 -10.62 -2.47 1.60
CA ALA A 121 -11.94 -2.20 1.06
C ALA A 121 -13.01 -3.08 1.72
N TRP A 122 -12.70 -4.37 1.92
CA TRP A 122 -13.62 -5.32 2.53
C TRP A 122 -13.86 -5.01 4.01
N ILE A 123 -12.79 -4.80 4.78
CA ILE A 123 -12.87 -4.47 6.20
C ILE A 123 -13.65 -3.16 6.39
N THR A 124 -13.34 -2.13 5.61
CA THR A 124 -14.00 -0.82 5.72
C THR A 124 -15.49 -0.91 5.42
N ALA A 125 -15.87 -1.55 4.30
CA ALA A 125 -17.27 -1.73 3.94
C ALA A 125 -18.04 -2.51 5.00
N PHE A 126 -17.42 -3.55 5.59
CA PHE A 126 -18.00 -4.33 6.67
C PHE A 126 -18.18 -3.53 7.96
N LEU A 127 -17.18 -2.76 8.37
CA LEU A 127 -17.22 -1.96 9.59
C LEU A 127 -18.27 -0.84 9.52
N ILE A 128 -18.42 -0.19 8.36
CA ILE A 128 -19.40 0.88 8.16
C ILE A 128 -20.84 0.36 8.23
N LYS A 129 -21.12 -0.81 7.63
CA LYS A 129 -22.48 -1.40 7.64
C LYS A 129 -22.83 -2.13 8.94
N ARG A 130 -21.85 -2.43 9.79
CA ARG A 130 -22.12 -2.95 11.13
C ARG A 130 -22.93 -1.91 11.91
N PRO A 131 -24.10 -2.27 12.48
CA PRO A 131 -24.88 -1.32 13.25
C PRO A 131 -24.05 -0.81 14.42
N SER A 132 -23.62 0.45 14.33
CA SER A 132 -22.78 1.10 15.32
C SER A 132 -23.55 1.11 16.63
N ARG A 133 -23.03 0.40 17.64
CA ARG A 133 -23.63 0.30 18.99
C ARG A 133 -23.89 1.69 19.61
N GLN A 134 -23.15 2.72 19.17
CA GLN A 134 -23.34 4.12 19.52
C GLN A 134 -24.64 4.75 18.98
N ARG A 135 -25.06 4.46 17.74
CA ARG A 135 -26.33 4.97 17.17
C ARG A 135 -27.54 4.40 17.91
N LYS A 136 -27.42 3.13 18.35
CA LYS A 136 -28.44 2.46 19.17
C LYS A 136 -28.55 3.07 20.58
N MET A 137 -27.45 3.54 21.18
CA MET A 137 -27.48 4.22 22.49
C MET A 137 -28.06 5.64 22.39
N MET A 138 -27.72 6.41 21.36
CA MET A 138 -28.30 7.76 21.13
C MET A 138 -29.81 7.71 20.80
N SER A 139 -30.28 6.72 20.03
CA SER A 139 -31.72 6.58 19.77
C SER A 139 -32.51 6.13 21.01
N LEU A 140 -31.87 5.40 21.94
CA LEU A 140 -32.48 4.98 23.21
C LEU A 140 -32.52 6.10 24.26
N SER A 141 -31.63 7.10 24.20
CA SER A 141 -31.70 8.26 25.10
C SER A 141 -32.73 9.30 24.65
N ILE A 142 -32.97 9.42 23.33
CA ILE A 142 -33.97 10.34 22.78
C ILE A 142 -35.40 9.82 22.99
N ASN A 143 -35.62 8.49 22.95
CA ASN A 143 -36.95 7.88 23.16
C ASN A 143 -37.31 7.65 24.66
N ARG A 144 -36.55 8.23 25.58
CA ARG A 144 -36.77 8.12 27.04
C ARG A 144 -37.23 9.43 27.70
N ASN A 145 -37.41 10.49 26.92
CA ASN A 145 -38.02 11.77 27.34
C ASN A 145 -39.29 12.02 26.53
#